data_AF-A0A5C8ZXR1-F1
#
_entry.id   AF-A0A5C8ZXR1-F1
#
_cell.length_a   1.000
_cell.length_b   1.000
_cell.length_c   1.000
_cell.angle_alpha   90.00
_cell.angle_beta   90.00
_cell.angle_gamma   90.00
#
_symmetry.space_group_name_H-M   'P 1'
#
loop_
_entity.id
_entity.type
_entity.pdbx_description
1 polymer ?
#
loop_
_entity_poly.entity_id
_entity_poly.type
_entity_poly.pdbx_seq_one_letter_code
_entity_poly.pdbx_strand_id
1 'polypeptide(L)'
;MRSILFAVLTLVPLWGYPAPENRLGDFEYWQQSEGWWLGNNSYMDGQMNYRVKQYHTITGIAVEDGKVVETEYKFFPPGEGSAFASGGKVGADRGIEIITISEHARADSAGTVRQVSIRPDLAGSNGMETRLVAPDSAIRRVLDPVSGYEHYRQFISLNPRDKRYVINMGLVSESADEHADIGSLRGFAVSRAERIAADRVESERARLRVLHAVGGTVSSAPDGTRTVEVYEDPEG
;
A
#
# COMPACT_ATOMS: atom_id res chain seq x y z
N MET A 1 -22.76 -71.32 -30.03
CA MET A 1 -21.58 -70.66 -29.43
C MET A 1 -21.90 -69.18 -29.30
N ARG A 2 -22.01 -68.66 -28.07
CA ARG A 2 -22.30 -67.24 -27.80
C ARG A 2 -20.99 -66.58 -27.35
N SER A 3 -20.49 -65.64 -28.15
CA SER A 3 -19.30 -64.85 -27.83
C SER A 3 -19.66 -63.74 -26.85
N ILE A 4 -19.04 -63.76 -25.67
CA ILE A 4 -19.14 -62.70 -24.67
C ILE A 4 -18.06 -61.66 -25.01
N LEU A 5 -18.50 -60.46 -25.36
CA LEU A 5 -17.64 -59.31 -25.63
C LEU A 5 -17.23 -58.70 -24.27
N PHE A 6 -15.97 -58.84 -23.87
CA PHE A 6 -15.42 -58.15 -22.70
C PHE A 6 -15.11 -56.70 -23.08
N ALA A 7 -15.93 -55.76 -22.61
CA ALA A 7 -15.60 -54.34 -22.62
C ALA A 7 -14.59 -54.07 -21.50
N VAL A 8 -13.33 -53.87 -21.86
CA VAL A 8 -12.30 -53.38 -20.94
C VAL A 8 -12.55 -51.88 -20.75
N LEU A 9 -13.21 -51.51 -19.65
CA LEU A 9 -13.20 -50.12 -19.16
C LEU A 9 -11.80 -49.82 -18.64
N THR A 10 -11.00 -49.10 -19.42
CA THR A 10 -9.80 -48.44 -18.90
C THR A 10 -10.23 -47.27 -18.02
N LEU A 11 -10.24 -47.50 -16.70
CA LEU A 11 -10.14 -46.42 -15.71
C LEU A 11 -8.83 -45.68 -15.98
N VAL A 12 -8.89 -44.57 -16.70
CA VAL A 12 -7.80 -43.60 -16.72
C VAL A 12 -7.76 -43.00 -15.31
N PRO A 13 -6.72 -43.25 -14.51
CA PRO A 13 -6.59 -42.53 -13.26
C PRO A 13 -6.43 -41.06 -13.63
N LEU A 14 -7.34 -40.21 -13.15
CA LEU A 14 -7.20 -38.76 -13.16
C LEU A 14 -6.02 -38.41 -12.24
N TRP A 15 -4.79 -38.65 -12.74
CA TRP A 15 -3.58 -38.10 -12.17
C TRP A 15 -3.75 -36.59 -12.23
N GLY A 16 -3.71 -35.98 -11.04
CA GLY A 16 -4.03 -34.59 -10.82
C GLY A 16 -3.42 -33.70 -11.89
N TYR A 17 -4.29 -33.16 -12.75
CA TYR A 17 -4.02 -31.82 -13.24
C TYR A 17 -3.87 -30.95 -11.99
N PRO A 18 -2.73 -30.28 -11.75
CA PRO A 18 -2.71 -29.26 -10.74
C PRO A 18 -3.89 -28.35 -11.06
N ALA A 19 -4.79 -28.18 -10.09
CA ALA A 19 -5.87 -27.21 -10.24
C ALA A 19 -5.21 -25.92 -10.74
N PRO A 20 -5.75 -25.27 -11.80
CA PRO A 20 -5.13 -24.07 -12.33
C PRO A 20 -4.88 -23.14 -11.16
N GLU A 21 -3.62 -22.79 -10.92
CA GLU A 21 -3.27 -21.91 -9.82
C GLU A 21 -3.98 -20.58 -10.09
N ASN A 22 -4.96 -20.23 -9.25
CA ASN A 22 -5.72 -18.99 -9.38
C ASN A 22 -4.73 -17.81 -9.52
N ARG A 23 -4.85 -17.05 -10.60
CA ARG A 23 -4.07 -15.84 -10.85
C ARG A 23 -4.53 -14.75 -9.90
N LEU A 24 -3.69 -13.75 -9.64
CA LEU A 24 -4.12 -12.62 -8.79
C LEU A 24 -5.34 -11.91 -9.38
N GLY A 25 -5.41 -11.77 -10.70
CA GLY A 25 -6.56 -11.22 -11.41
C GLY A 25 -7.85 -12.05 -11.31
N ASP A 26 -7.82 -13.28 -10.77
CA ASP A 26 -9.02 -14.09 -10.56
C ASP A 26 -9.73 -13.76 -9.23
N PHE A 27 -9.06 -13.05 -8.32
CA PHE A 27 -9.64 -12.64 -7.04
C PHE A 27 -10.34 -11.30 -7.17
N GLU A 28 -11.61 -11.26 -6.76
CA GLU A 28 -12.44 -10.04 -6.82
C GLU A 28 -11.78 -8.83 -6.15
N TYR A 29 -11.08 -9.02 -5.02
CA TYR A 29 -10.40 -7.93 -4.33
C TYR A 29 -9.33 -7.27 -5.20
N TRP A 30 -8.53 -8.07 -5.93
CA TRP A 30 -7.47 -7.55 -6.79
C TRP A 30 -8.04 -6.90 -8.05
N GLN A 31 -9.07 -7.51 -8.66
CA GLN A 31 -9.81 -6.88 -9.77
C GLN A 31 -10.38 -5.52 -9.37
N GLN A 32 -10.96 -5.43 -8.17
CA GLN A 32 -11.50 -4.17 -7.67
C GLN A 32 -10.39 -3.18 -7.29
N SER A 33 -9.26 -3.64 -6.75
CA SER A 33 -8.15 -2.77 -6.33
C SER A 33 -7.45 -2.09 -7.51
N GLU A 34 -7.37 -2.76 -8.65
CA GLU A 34 -6.65 -2.27 -9.83
C GLU A 34 -7.14 -0.88 -10.27
N GLY A 35 -6.21 0.00 -10.65
CA GLY A 35 -6.47 1.35 -11.12
C GLY A 35 -5.98 2.44 -10.18
N TRP A 36 -6.48 3.66 -10.37
CA TRP A 36 -6.03 4.85 -9.64
C TRP A 36 -7.06 5.33 -8.62
N TRP A 37 -6.57 5.73 -7.45
CA TRP A 37 -7.36 6.12 -6.29
C TRP A 37 -6.88 7.46 -5.73
N LEU A 38 -7.77 8.44 -5.60
CA LEU A 38 -7.51 9.71 -4.92
C LEU A 38 -8.01 9.64 -3.48
N GLY A 39 -7.09 9.64 -2.53
CA GLY A 39 -7.32 9.51 -1.10
C GLY A 39 -7.29 10.82 -0.32
N ASN A 40 -8.19 10.94 0.64
CA ASN A 40 -8.15 11.89 1.75
C ASN A 40 -7.88 11.12 3.05
N ASN A 41 -6.91 11.58 3.83
CA ASN A 41 -6.34 10.83 4.93
C ASN A 41 -6.17 11.73 6.16
N SER A 42 -6.21 11.12 7.34
CA SER A 42 -5.88 11.77 8.61
C SER A 42 -4.98 10.86 9.45
N TYR A 43 -4.16 11.45 10.32
CA TYR A 43 -3.28 10.72 11.23
C TYR A 43 -3.33 11.30 12.65
N MET A 44 -3.51 10.41 13.61
CA MET A 44 -3.51 10.65 15.05
C MET A 44 -2.40 9.83 15.71
N ASP A 45 -1.87 10.31 16.84
CA ASP A 45 -0.96 9.51 17.68
C ASP A 45 -1.71 8.52 18.59
N GLY A 46 -0.96 7.77 19.41
CA GLY A 46 -1.51 6.81 20.37
C GLY A 46 -2.42 7.42 21.45
N GLN A 47 -2.41 8.74 21.61
CA GLN A 47 -3.29 9.49 22.51
C GLN A 47 -4.51 10.09 21.77
N MET A 48 -4.70 9.73 20.50
CA MET A 48 -5.76 10.23 19.62
C MET A 48 -5.70 11.74 19.35
N ASN A 49 -4.52 12.35 19.51
CA ASN A 49 -4.30 13.74 19.10
C ASN A 49 -3.96 13.80 17.61
N TYR A 50 -4.56 14.73 16.88
CA TYR A 50 -4.22 14.94 15.47
C TYR A 50 -2.78 15.40 15.32
N ARG A 51 -1.98 14.58 14.63
CA ARG A 51 -0.64 14.95 14.16
C ARG A 51 -0.69 15.49 12.75
N VAL A 52 -1.57 14.93 11.92
CA VAL A 52 -1.91 15.46 10.59
C VAL A 52 -3.41 15.41 10.44
N LYS A 53 -4.06 16.58 10.50
CA LYS A 53 -5.53 16.69 10.35
C LYS A 53 -5.99 16.18 8.99
N GLN A 54 -5.22 16.51 7.96
CA GLN A 54 -5.54 16.13 6.58
C GLN A 54 -4.27 16.05 5.73
N TYR A 55 -4.15 14.99 4.95
CA TYR A 55 -3.19 14.86 3.86
C TYR A 55 -3.83 14.06 2.73
N HIS A 56 -3.30 14.18 1.51
CA HIS A 56 -3.88 13.50 0.35
C HIS A 56 -2.94 12.45 -0.21
N THR A 57 -3.52 11.45 -0.86
CA THR A 57 -2.77 10.44 -1.59
C THR A 57 -3.34 10.24 -2.98
N ILE A 58 -2.49 9.90 -3.94
CA ILE A 58 -2.92 9.27 -5.20
C ILE A 58 -2.21 7.92 -5.26
N THR A 59 -2.96 6.82 -5.31
CA THR A 59 -2.43 5.46 -5.33
C THR A 59 -2.84 4.77 -6.63
N GLY A 60 -1.87 4.36 -7.42
CA GLY A 60 -2.06 3.50 -8.59
C GLY A 60 -1.71 2.06 -8.23
N ILE A 61 -2.61 1.14 -8.52
CA ILE A 61 -2.42 -0.31 -8.29
C ILE A 61 -2.49 -1.00 -9.65
N ALA A 62 -1.39 -1.62 -10.06
CA ALA A 62 -1.34 -2.49 -11.23
C ALA A 62 -1.28 -3.94 -10.76
N VAL A 63 -2.11 -4.81 -11.36
CA VAL A 63 -2.17 -6.24 -11.04
C VAL A 63 -1.74 -7.02 -12.27
N GLU A 64 -0.68 -7.80 -12.14
CA GLU A 64 -0.16 -8.70 -13.17
C GLU A 64 -0.21 -10.15 -12.68
N ASP A 65 0.08 -11.11 -13.56
CA ASP A 65 0.15 -12.53 -13.21
C ASP A 65 1.24 -12.77 -12.14
N GLY A 66 0.82 -12.87 -10.88
CA GLY A 66 1.68 -13.15 -9.73
C GLY A 66 2.37 -11.93 -9.11
N LYS A 67 2.10 -10.70 -9.59
CA LYS A 67 2.71 -9.46 -9.08
C LYS A 67 1.67 -8.35 -8.88
N VAL A 68 1.87 -7.52 -7.87
CA VAL A 68 1.17 -6.24 -7.69
C VAL A 68 2.22 -5.13 -7.60
N VAL A 69 2.00 -4.03 -8.32
CA VAL A 69 2.81 -2.81 -8.19
C VAL A 69 1.92 -1.70 -7.69
N GLU A 70 2.30 -1.07 -6.58
CA GLU A 70 1.63 0.12 -6.05
C GLU A 70 2.54 1.34 -6.19
N THR A 71 2.07 2.36 -6.90
CA THR A 71 2.69 3.68 -6.95
C THR A 71 1.86 4.63 -6.10
N GLU A 72 2.45 5.26 -5.10
CA GLU A 72 1.78 6.15 -4.16
C GLU A 72 2.44 7.52 -4.17
N TYR A 73 1.63 8.55 -4.43
CA TYR A 73 1.98 9.96 -4.26
C TYR A 73 1.33 10.45 -2.96
N LYS A 74 2.11 10.79 -1.94
CA LYS A 74 1.60 11.39 -0.68
C LYS A 74 1.88 12.88 -0.66
N PHE A 75 0.86 13.67 -0.35
CA PHE A 75 0.95 15.13 -0.25
C PHE A 75 0.70 15.53 1.19
N PHE A 76 1.78 15.81 1.91
CA PHE A 76 1.70 16.32 3.29
C PHE A 76 1.68 17.85 3.29
N PRO A 77 0.87 18.47 4.16
CA PRO A 77 0.88 19.92 4.33
C PRO A 77 2.19 20.40 4.97
N PRO A 78 2.41 21.72 5.04
CA PRO A 78 3.47 22.31 5.86
C PRO A 78 3.48 21.76 7.29
N GLY A 79 4.66 21.45 7.80
CA GLY A 79 4.89 21.02 9.17
C GLY A 79 6.15 20.17 9.35
N GLU A 80 6.39 19.74 10.59
CA GLU A 80 7.57 18.93 10.96
C GLU A 80 7.68 17.62 10.17
N GLY A 81 6.55 17.01 9.82
CA GLY A 81 6.52 15.80 9.00
C GLY A 81 7.12 16.01 7.59
N SER A 82 6.89 17.17 6.99
CA SER A 82 7.43 17.52 5.66
C SER A 82 8.94 17.78 5.73
N ALA A 83 9.41 18.47 6.77
CA ALA A 83 10.84 18.66 7.03
C ALA A 83 11.54 17.31 7.29
N PHE A 84 10.96 16.45 8.14
CA PHE A 84 11.50 15.10 8.39
C PHE A 84 11.57 14.26 7.11
N ALA A 85 10.46 14.19 6.35
CA ALA A 85 10.38 13.41 5.13
C ALA A 85 11.30 13.91 4.00
N SER A 86 11.76 15.17 4.04
CA SER A 86 12.76 15.72 3.12
C SER A 86 14.19 15.68 3.65
N GLY A 87 14.40 15.26 4.91
CA GLY A 87 15.71 15.31 5.57
C GLY A 87 16.18 16.75 5.83
N GLY A 88 15.25 17.66 6.09
CA GLY A 88 15.48 19.07 6.38
C GLY A 88 15.70 19.97 5.16
N LYS A 89 15.60 19.44 3.94
CA LYS A 89 15.81 20.20 2.70
C LYS A 89 14.62 21.08 2.32
N VAL A 90 13.43 20.68 2.70
CA VAL A 90 12.20 21.49 2.57
C VAL A 90 11.86 22.03 3.95
N GLY A 91 11.68 23.35 4.03
CA GLY A 91 11.31 24.05 5.27
C GLY A 91 9.97 23.58 5.83
N ALA A 92 9.77 23.73 7.14
CA ALA A 92 8.51 23.33 7.80
C ALA A 92 7.31 24.20 7.41
N ASP A 93 7.54 25.35 6.77
CA ASP A 93 6.56 26.24 6.18
C ASP A 93 6.05 25.76 4.81
N ARG A 94 6.62 24.68 4.27
CA ARG A 94 6.25 24.09 2.97
C ARG A 94 5.84 22.63 3.12
N GLY A 95 4.90 22.19 2.28
CA GLY A 95 4.52 20.79 2.19
C GLY A 95 5.51 19.96 1.38
N ILE A 96 5.29 18.65 1.34
CA ILE A 96 6.12 17.72 0.57
C ILE A 96 5.25 16.75 -0.22
N GLU A 97 5.70 16.40 -1.43
CA GLU A 97 5.23 15.21 -2.14
C GLU A 97 6.22 14.05 -1.92
N ILE A 98 5.71 12.88 -1.59
CA ILE A 98 6.51 11.65 -1.49
C ILE A 98 6.00 10.66 -2.53
N ILE A 99 6.90 10.19 -3.39
CA ILE A 99 6.61 9.20 -4.42
C ILE A 99 7.20 7.87 -3.98
N THR A 100 6.34 6.91 -3.65
CA THR A 100 6.73 5.56 -3.25
C THR A 100 6.26 4.56 -4.30
N ILE A 101 7.14 3.66 -4.71
CA ILE A 101 6.80 2.49 -5.52
C ILE A 101 7.05 1.26 -4.66
N SER A 102 6.04 0.41 -4.52
CA SER A 102 6.17 -0.89 -3.85
C SER A 102 5.79 -2.02 -4.80
N GLU A 103 6.58 -3.09 -4.79
CA GLU A 103 6.32 -4.30 -5.56
C GLU A 103 6.00 -5.43 -4.61
N HIS A 104 5.00 -6.23 -4.95
CA HIS A 104 4.55 -7.38 -4.17
C HIS A 104 4.46 -8.60 -5.09
N ALA A 105 4.88 -9.75 -4.59
CA ALA A 105 4.73 -11.03 -5.25
C ALA A 105 3.65 -11.87 -4.58
N ARG A 106 2.93 -12.66 -5.36
CA ARG A 106 1.99 -13.67 -4.85
C ARG A 106 2.73 -14.63 -3.93
N ALA A 107 2.18 -14.84 -2.73
CA ALA A 107 2.75 -15.70 -1.71
C ALA A 107 2.08 -17.07 -1.65
N ASP A 108 0.81 -17.17 -2.05
CA ASP A 108 0.03 -18.40 -1.99
C ASP A 108 -1.12 -18.45 -3.01
N SER A 109 -1.85 -19.58 -3.03
CA SER A 109 -3.02 -19.79 -3.86
C SER A 109 -4.32 -19.16 -3.33
N ALA A 110 -4.27 -18.50 -2.18
CA ALA A 110 -5.40 -17.76 -1.59
C ALA A 110 -5.40 -16.28 -1.97
N GLY A 111 -4.46 -15.85 -2.81
CA GLY A 111 -4.36 -14.47 -3.30
C GLY A 111 -3.59 -13.55 -2.35
N THR A 112 -2.88 -14.10 -1.36
CA THR A 112 -1.97 -13.33 -0.51
C THR A 112 -0.81 -12.80 -1.33
N VAL A 113 -0.39 -11.56 -1.09
CA VAL A 113 0.85 -10.99 -1.66
C VAL A 113 1.79 -10.54 -0.55
N ARG A 114 3.09 -10.62 -0.83
CA ARG A 114 4.16 -10.14 0.05
C ARG A 114 5.03 -9.15 -0.69
N GLN A 115 5.42 -8.09 0.00
CA GLN A 115 6.33 -7.09 -0.53
C GLN A 115 7.68 -7.71 -0.87
N VAL A 116 8.14 -7.40 -2.07
CA VAL A 116 9.46 -7.71 -2.60
C VAL A 116 10.38 -6.49 -2.47
N SER A 117 9.83 -5.29 -2.75
CA SER A 117 10.60 -4.06 -2.71
C SER A 117 9.72 -2.85 -2.37
N ILE A 118 10.36 -1.81 -1.84
CA ILE A 118 9.78 -0.48 -1.65
C ILE A 118 10.86 0.58 -1.84
N ARG A 119 10.51 1.67 -2.53
CA ARG A 119 11.44 2.76 -2.81
C ARG A 119 10.72 4.11 -2.93
N PRO A 120 11.19 5.19 -2.27
CA PRO A 120 12.15 5.15 -1.17
C PRO A 120 11.52 4.44 0.03
N ASP A 121 12.33 3.65 0.74
CA ASP A 121 11.95 3.15 2.06
C ASP A 121 12.24 4.24 3.11
N LEU A 122 11.21 4.99 3.48
CA LEU A 122 11.35 6.07 4.47
C LEU A 122 11.26 5.58 5.92
N ALA A 123 10.73 4.38 6.14
CA ALA A 123 10.33 3.93 7.47
C ALA A 123 10.82 2.51 7.80
N GLY A 124 11.75 1.96 7.02
CA GLY A 124 12.16 0.56 7.18
C GLY A 124 11.00 -0.41 6.95
N SER A 125 10.03 -0.03 6.10
CA SER A 125 8.74 -0.70 5.92
C SER A 125 8.85 -1.96 5.07
N ASN A 126 9.89 -2.76 5.32
CA ASN A 126 10.08 -4.08 4.74
C ASN A 126 9.08 -5.07 5.37
N GLY A 127 8.79 -6.16 4.67
CA GLY A 127 7.95 -7.23 5.20
C GLY A 127 6.44 -6.94 5.19
N MET A 128 5.94 -6.14 4.24
CA MET A 128 4.48 -6.03 4.09
C MET A 128 3.86 -7.33 3.56
N GLU A 129 2.74 -7.73 4.15
CA GLU A 129 1.91 -8.85 3.67
C GLU A 129 0.45 -8.40 3.58
N THR A 130 -0.19 -8.62 2.44
CA THR A 130 -1.63 -8.36 2.26
C THR A 130 -2.36 -9.68 2.07
N ARG A 131 -3.26 -10.01 2.99
CA ARG A 131 -4.08 -11.22 2.99
C ARG A 131 -5.55 -10.86 2.76
N LEU A 132 -6.19 -11.57 1.84
CA LEU A 132 -7.61 -11.42 1.58
C LEU A 132 -8.42 -12.01 2.73
N VAL A 133 -9.45 -11.30 3.19
CA VAL A 133 -10.38 -11.77 4.23
C VAL A 133 -11.82 -11.87 3.73
N ALA A 134 -12.14 -11.15 2.67
CA ALA A 134 -13.40 -11.23 1.94
C ALA A 134 -13.16 -10.83 0.47
N PRO A 135 -14.13 -11.04 -0.45
CA PRO A 135 -13.99 -10.63 -1.84
C PRO A 135 -13.72 -9.13 -2.05
N ASP A 136 -14.11 -8.28 -1.10
CA ASP A 136 -13.96 -6.82 -1.16
C ASP A 136 -13.02 -6.26 -0.08
N SER A 137 -12.38 -7.13 0.71
CA SER A 137 -11.64 -6.70 1.91
C SER A 137 -10.36 -7.49 2.16
N ALA A 138 -9.34 -6.80 2.66
CA ALA A 138 -8.05 -7.39 3.00
C ALA A 138 -7.50 -6.84 4.31
N ILE A 139 -6.61 -7.62 4.93
CA ILE A 139 -5.74 -7.17 6.01
C ILE A 139 -4.33 -7.03 5.45
N ARG A 140 -3.74 -5.84 5.58
CA ARG A 140 -2.31 -5.62 5.33
C ARG A 140 -1.57 -5.49 6.65
N ARG A 141 -0.44 -6.17 6.77
CA ARG A 141 0.46 -6.10 7.92
C ARG A 141 1.81 -5.60 7.46
N VAL A 142 2.49 -4.84 8.30
CA VAL A 142 3.89 -4.47 8.11
C VAL A 142 4.66 -5.07 9.27
N LEU A 143 5.54 -6.01 8.95
CA LEU A 143 6.31 -6.77 9.95
C LEU A 143 7.70 -6.18 10.10
N ASP A 144 8.19 -6.15 11.32
CA ASP A 144 9.61 -5.90 11.54
C ASP A 144 10.41 -7.09 10.99
N PRO A 145 11.39 -6.87 10.10
CA PRO A 145 12.13 -7.98 9.50
C PRO A 145 13.07 -8.69 10.48
N VAL A 146 13.42 -8.07 11.61
CA VAL A 146 14.32 -8.64 12.63
C VAL A 146 13.53 -9.36 13.71
N SER A 147 12.57 -8.66 14.34
CA SER A 147 11.79 -9.19 15.46
C SER A 147 10.53 -9.94 15.04
N GLY A 148 10.02 -9.71 13.82
CA GLY A 148 8.78 -10.30 13.32
C GLY A 148 7.50 -9.68 13.90
N TYR A 149 7.62 -8.68 14.77
CA TYR A 149 6.48 -7.97 15.35
C TYR A 149 5.79 -7.08 14.32
N GLU A 150 4.48 -6.89 14.45
CA GLU A 150 3.72 -6.00 13.58
C GLU A 150 3.97 -4.54 13.96
N HIS A 151 4.53 -3.75 13.04
CA HIS A 151 4.60 -2.27 13.15
C HIS A 151 3.27 -1.61 12.79
N TYR A 152 2.53 -2.22 11.86
CA TYR A 152 1.25 -1.72 11.39
C TYR A 152 0.32 -2.87 11.04
N ARG A 153 -0.97 -2.66 11.35
CA ARG A 153 -2.07 -3.49 10.86
C ARG A 153 -3.11 -2.61 10.21
N GLN A 154 -3.45 -2.93 8.97
CA GLN A 154 -4.38 -2.18 8.16
C GLN A 154 -5.56 -3.07 7.76
N PHE A 155 -6.77 -2.54 7.90
CA PHE A 155 -7.95 -3.11 7.26
C PHE A 155 -8.30 -2.27 6.03
N ILE A 156 -8.45 -2.92 4.88
CA ILE A 156 -8.77 -2.30 3.59
C ILE A 156 -10.12 -2.85 3.14
N SER A 157 -11.05 -1.97 2.78
CA SER A 157 -12.35 -2.33 2.22
C SER A 157 -12.63 -1.54 0.94
N LEU A 158 -13.19 -2.23 -0.06
CA LEU A 158 -13.55 -1.70 -1.38
C LEU A 158 -15.07 -1.65 -1.58
N ASN A 159 -15.83 -1.45 -0.50
CA ASN A 159 -17.29 -1.47 -0.55
C ASN A 159 -17.87 -0.06 -0.28
N PRO A 160 -18.53 0.58 -1.25
CA PRO A 160 -18.79 0.14 -2.63
C PRO A 160 -17.54 0.21 -3.55
N ARG A 161 -17.56 -0.48 -4.71
CA ARG A 161 -16.40 -0.70 -5.62
C ARG A 161 -15.66 0.54 -6.14
N ASP A 162 -16.28 1.71 -6.03
CA ASP A 162 -15.71 3.01 -6.42
C ASP A 162 -15.09 3.77 -5.23
N LYS A 163 -15.16 3.20 -4.03
CA LYS A 163 -14.57 3.71 -2.79
C LYS A 163 -13.57 2.70 -2.24
N ARG A 164 -12.52 3.23 -1.62
CA ARG A 164 -11.54 2.46 -0.89
C ARG A 164 -11.36 3.07 0.49
N TYR A 165 -11.68 2.32 1.53
CA TYR A 165 -11.47 2.72 2.91
C TYR A 165 -10.29 1.98 3.49
N VAL A 166 -9.41 2.69 4.18
CA VAL A 166 -8.29 2.08 4.91
C VAL A 166 -8.30 2.59 6.33
N ILE A 167 -8.24 1.68 7.27
CA ILE A 167 -7.94 1.96 8.67
C ILE A 167 -6.57 1.40 8.93
N ASN A 168 -5.64 2.22 9.40
CA ASN A 168 -4.27 1.82 9.72
C ASN A 168 -4.00 2.04 11.22
N MET A 169 -3.69 0.95 11.91
CA MET A 169 -3.26 0.96 13.31
C MET A 169 -1.76 0.76 13.35
N GLY A 170 -1.03 1.80 13.73
CA GLY A 170 0.39 1.70 14.08
C GLY A 170 0.54 1.10 15.47
N LEU A 171 1.39 0.10 15.60
CA LEU A 171 1.63 -0.63 16.83
C LEU A 171 3.06 -0.40 17.30
N VAL A 172 3.26 -0.43 18.61
CA VAL A 172 4.59 -0.52 19.21
C VAL A 172 5.13 -1.92 18.98
N SER A 173 6.18 -2.05 18.19
CA SER A 173 6.83 -3.34 17.86
C SER A 173 8.17 -3.53 18.58
N GLU A 174 8.81 -2.44 19.00
CA GLU A 174 10.04 -2.42 19.79
C GLU A 174 9.91 -1.30 20.85
N SER A 175 10.11 -1.61 22.14
CA SER A 175 9.97 -0.61 23.21
C SER A 175 11.32 0.04 23.52
N ALA A 176 11.54 1.26 23.01
CA ALA A 176 12.54 2.19 23.56
C ALA A 176 11.96 3.04 24.71
N ASP A 177 10.63 3.00 24.89
CA ASP A 177 9.88 3.72 25.90
C ASP A 177 9.48 2.74 27.01
N GLU A 178 9.88 3.03 28.24
CA GLU A 178 9.61 2.21 29.44
C GLU A 178 8.13 2.16 29.83
N HIS A 179 7.28 2.97 29.19
CA HIS A 179 5.86 3.09 29.50
C HIS A 179 4.91 2.50 28.46
N ALA A 180 5.41 1.93 27.36
CA ALA A 180 4.57 1.39 26.29
C ALA A 180 4.81 -0.10 26.04
N ASP A 181 3.77 -0.91 26.25
CA ASP A 181 3.81 -2.35 25.95
C ASP A 181 3.85 -2.60 24.43
N ILE A 182 4.55 -3.66 24.01
CA ILE A 182 4.47 -4.16 22.63
C ILE A 182 3.00 -4.44 22.28
N GLY A 183 2.57 -3.98 21.11
CA GLY A 183 1.19 -4.06 20.65
C GLY A 183 0.32 -2.86 21.08
N SER A 184 0.84 -1.94 21.89
CA SER A 184 0.14 -0.68 22.20
C SER A 184 -0.04 0.17 20.93
N LEU A 185 -1.12 0.95 20.90
CA LEU A 185 -1.40 1.87 19.80
C LEU A 185 -0.34 2.99 19.76
N ARG A 186 0.51 3.00 18.74
CA ARG A 186 1.46 4.09 18.44
C ARG A 186 0.77 5.24 17.70
N GLY A 187 -0.18 4.90 16.84
CA GLY A 187 -0.90 5.89 16.04
C GLY A 187 -1.99 5.25 15.20
N PHE A 188 -2.85 6.09 14.66
CA PHE A 188 -4.06 5.70 13.97
C PHE A 188 -4.28 6.58 12.75
N ALA A 189 -4.54 5.98 11.59
CA ALA A 189 -4.92 6.72 10.39
C ALA A 189 -6.19 6.15 9.77
N VAL A 190 -7.01 7.06 9.23
CA VAL A 190 -8.19 6.74 8.44
C VAL A 190 -8.06 7.39 7.09
N SER A 191 -8.33 6.59 6.06
CA SER A 191 -8.28 6.99 4.67
C SER A 191 -9.60 6.66 3.99
N ARG A 192 -10.09 7.60 3.19
CA ARG A 192 -11.12 7.36 2.18
C ARG A 192 -10.55 7.76 0.84
N ALA A 193 -10.61 6.87 -0.13
CA ALA A 193 -10.23 7.16 -1.50
C ALA A 193 -11.37 6.87 -2.47
N GLU A 194 -11.34 7.58 -3.59
CA GLU A 194 -12.28 7.42 -4.70
C GLU A 194 -11.51 7.09 -5.97
N ARG A 195 -12.11 6.29 -6.84
CA ARG A 195 -11.50 5.96 -8.13
C ARG A 195 -11.38 7.20 -9.01
N ILE A 196 -10.23 7.35 -9.67
CA ILE A 196 -10.00 8.36 -10.70
C ILE A 196 -9.51 7.73 -12.00
N ALA A 197 -9.75 8.40 -13.12
CA ALA A 197 -9.21 7.98 -14.41
C ALA A 197 -7.70 8.26 -14.49
N ALA A 198 -6.97 7.43 -15.22
CA ALA A 198 -5.50 7.51 -15.32
C ALA A 198 -5.03 8.85 -15.95
N ASP A 199 -5.76 9.37 -16.92
CA ASP A 199 -5.50 10.66 -17.57
C ASP A 199 -5.67 11.87 -16.64
N ARG A 200 -6.38 11.71 -15.50
CA ARG A 200 -6.53 12.75 -14.49
C ARG A 200 -5.39 12.81 -13.48
N VAL A 201 -4.55 11.78 -13.38
CA VAL A 201 -3.53 11.66 -12.32
C VAL A 201 -2.64 12.89 -12.24
N GLU A 202 -2.03 13.33 -13.35
CA GLU A 202 -1.13 14.48 -13.32
C GLU A 202 -1.84 15.80 -13.00
N SER A 203 -3.07 15.99 -13.48
CA SER A 203 -3.86 17.18 -13.14
C SER A 203 -4.22 17.23 -11.65
N GLU A 204 -4.55 16.09 -11.03
CA GLU A 204 -4.79 16.00 -9.60
C GLU A 204 -3.51 16.17 -8.79
N ARG A 205 -2.38 15.59 -9.24
CA ARG A 205 -1.06 15.82 -8.62
C ARG A 205 -0.72 17.30 -8.61
N ALA A 206 -0.87 18.00 -9.74
CA ALA A 206 -0.64 19.44 -9.82
C ALA A 206 -1.54 20.24 -8.86
N ARG A 207 -2.84 19.93 -8.82
CA ARG A 207 -3.79 20.56 -7.90
C ARG A 207 -3.41 20.33 -6.43
N LEU A 208 -3.00 19.11 -6.07
CA LEU A 208 -2.62 18.76 -4.70
C LEU A 208 -1.29 19.41 -4.29
N ARG A 209 -0.33 19.56 -5.20
CA ARG A 209 0.90 20.32 -4.92
C ARG A 209 0.60 21.75 -4.51
N VAL A 210 -0.31 22.42 -5.22
CA VAL A 210 -0.77 23.77 -4.87
C VAL A 210 -1.50 23.77 -3.52
N LEU A 211 -2.45 22.84 -3.34
CA LEU A 211 -3.25 22.75 -2.11
C LEU A 211 -2.40 22.59 -0.84
N HIS A 212 -1.31 21.82 -0.92
CA HIS A 212 -0.41 21.54 0.21
C HIS A 212 0.84 22.42 0.22
N ALA A 213 0.90 23.47 -0.61
CA ALA A 213 2.07 24.35 -0.74
C ALA A 213 3.39 23.56 -0.87
N VAL A 214 3.39 22.52 -1.71
CA VAL A 214 4.52 21.60 -1.85
C VAL A 214 5.76 22.38 -2.29
N GLY A 215 6.83 22.29 -1.50
CA GLY A 215 8.13 22.91 -1.77
C GLY A 215 9.17 21.92 -2.32
N GLY A 216 8.82 20.64 -2.46
CA GLY A 216 9.71 19.66 -3.05
C GLY A 216 9.09 18.26 -3.16
N THR A 217 9.83 17.38 -3.81
CA THR A 217 9.46 15.97 -4.00
C THR A 217 10.55 15.06 -3.47
N VAL A 218 10.12 14.03 -2.75
CA VAL A 218 10.96 12.92 -2.30
C VAL A 218 10.63 11.71 -3.18
N SER A 219 11.65 11.11 -3.79
CA SER A 219 11.51 9.90 -4.60
C SER A 219 12.75 9.02 -4.47
N SER A 220 12.83 7.97 -5.26
CA SER A 220 14.02 7.13 -5.39
C SER A 220 14.46 7.05 -6.84
N ALA A 221 15.77 7.10 -7.04
CA ALA A 221 16.40 6.67 -8.28
C ALA A 221 16.20 5.14 -8.48
N PRO A 222 16.44 4.62 -9.70
CA PRO A 222 16.27 3.19 -10.00
C PRO A 222 17.09 2.25 -9.11
N ASP A 223 18.25 2.72 -8.63
CA ASP A 223 19.15 2.02 -7.70
C ASP A 223 18.67 2.03 -6.23
N GLY A 224 17.52 2.66 -5.96
CA GLY A 224 16.93 2.80 -4.62
C GLY A 224 17.40 4.05 -3.87
N THR A 225 18.41 4.77 -4.37
CA THR A 225 18.92 5.98 -3.73
C THR A 225 17.82 7.02 -3.60
N ARG A 226 17.55 7.45 -2.37
CA ARG A 226 16.56 8.50 -2.09
C ARG A 226 17.04 9.83 -2.66
N THR A 227 16.19 10.47 -3.43
CA THR A 227 16.39 11.81 -3.99
C THR A 227 15.40 12.79 -3.38
N VAL A 228 15.82 14.05 -3.28
CA VAL A 228 14.95 15.15 -2.85
C VAL A 228 15.18 16.30 -3.82
N GLU A 229 14.15 16.62 -4.58
CA GLU A 229 14.11 17.76 -5.48
C GLU A 229 13.39 18.90 -4.75
N VAL A 230 14.06 20.03 -4.56
CA VAL A 230 13.47 21.23 -3.94
C VAL A 230 13.04 22.17 -5.07
N TYR A 231 11.83 22.71 -4.97
CA TYR A 231 11.33 23.69 -5.92
C TYR A 231 11.81 25.07 -5.51
N GLU A 232 12.37 25.81 -6.47
CA GLU A 232 12.70 27.21 -6.27
C GLU A 232 11.42 28.00 -6.04
N ASP A 233 11.41 28.88 -5.03
CA ASP A 233 10.30 29.80 -4.87
C ASP A 233 10.31 30.78 -6.05
N PRO A 234 9.18 30.96 -6.76
CA PRO A 234 9.12 31.86 -7.90
C PRO A 234 9.29 33.34 -7.52
N GLU A 235 9.36 33.68 -6.22
CA GLU A 235 9.50 35.04 -5.68
C GLU A 235 10.86 35.31 -5.02
N GLY A 236 11.91 34.55 -5.35
CA GLY A 236 13.29 34.86 -4.95
C GLY A 236 13.79 36.23 -5.41
#